data_AF-A0AAU6CJY2-F1
#
_entry.id   AF-A0AAU6CJY2-F1
#
_cell.length_a   1.000
_cell.length_b   1.000
_cell.length_c   1.000
_cell.angle_alpha   90.00
_cell.angle_beta   90.00
_cell.angle_gamma   90.00
#
_symmetry.space_group_name_H-M   'P 1'
#
loop_
_entity.id
_entity.type
_entity.pdbx_description
1 polymer ?
#
loop_
_entity_poly.entity_id
_entity_poly.type
_entity_poly.pdbx_seq_one_letter_code
_entity_poly.pdbx_strand_id
1 'polypeptide(L)'
;MEDTFAAAFAHAAHSGAGADDVDAAASVLAADGDRDAVAARCAERVVGECERRGWRPADLARIVRRELGPLHQRLAAGLGTQPLSGFAKAERLTGFAAATAYVELLRLYARLPPIPALGTPGGGAAPHKMLTRIRALLAKAESTGYPDEAEALSAKAQHLMARHSIDAALLAASHGDHGDPGDGSGAGARRIGVERPYEGAKALLLDAVAEANRCRSVWSSELGFSTVVGHAPDLDAVELLYTSLLVQADRALHGGRTSRSRDFRESFLIAYASRIRVRLADATAQEEAAEPAPGLLPALASRALAVEDTARRLFPTTTTSRLRARDAEGWQHGESAADRANLRDSR
;
A
#
# COMPACT_ATOMS: atom_id res chain seq x y z
N MET A 1 -38.27 9.33 8.98
CA MET A 1 -37.59 9.32 7.67
C MET A 1 -36.21 8.67 7.78
N GLU A 2 -35.48 8.84 8.88
CA GLU A 2 -34.25 8.09 9.15
C GLU A 2 -34.37 6.57 8.93
N ASP A 3 -35.35 5.89 9.54
CA ASP A 3 -35.60 4.44 9.30
C ASP A 3 -35.90 4.13 7.82
N THR A 4 -36.55 5.07 7.13
CA THR A 4 -36.90 4.98 5.71
C THR A 4 -35.66 5.02 4.83
N PHE A 5 -34.72 5.93 5.12
CA PHE A 5 -33.43 5.96 4.43
C PHE A 5 -32.56 4.76 4.80
N ALA A 6 -32.54 4.34 6.06
CA ALA A 6 -31.80 3.15 6.50
C ALA A 6 -32.27 1.89 5.77
N ALA A 7 -33.58 1.71 5.61
CA ALA A 7 -34.17 0.60 4.85
C ALA A 7 -33.85 0.69 3.34
N ALA A 8 -34.01 1.87 2.72
CA ALA A 8 -33.71 2.06 1.29
C ALA A 8 -32.22 1.85 0.99
N PHE A 9 -31.34 2.39 1.83
CA PHE A 9 -29.90 2.15 1.75
C PHE A 9 -29.54 0.68 1.97
N ALA A 10 -30.17 -0.01 2.94
CA ALA A 10 -29.94 -1.43 3.16
C ALA A 10 -30.35 -2.27 1.93
N HIS A 11 -31.41 -1.88 1.20
CA HIS A 11 -31.77 -2.52 -0.06
C HIS A 11 -30.68 -2.29 -1.12
N ALA A 12 -30.32 -1.04 -1.40
CA ALA A 12 -29.27 -0.70 -2.37
C ALA A 12 -27.91 -1.33 -2.03
N ALA A 13 -27.57 -1.46 -0.74
CA ALA A 13 -26.35 -2.11 -0.29
C ALA A 13 -26.31 -3.60 -0.66
N HIS A 14 -27.41 -4.34 -0.53
CA HIS A 14 -27.44 -5.79 -0.74
C HIS A 14 -27.98 -6.24 -2.12
N SER A 15 -28.66 -5.37 -2.85
CA SER A 15 -29.27 -5.73 -4.14
C SER A 15 -28.22 -6.02 -5.23
N GLY A 16 -28.42 -7.11 -5.98
CA GLY A 16 -27.69 -7.34 -7.24
C GLY A 16 -28.13 -6.41 -8.38
N ALA A 17 -29.13 -5.56 -8.15
CA ALA A 17 -29.78 -4.74 -9.16
C ALA A 17 -29.20 -3.31 -9.24
N GLY A 18 -29.12 -2.82 -10.47
CA GLY A 18 -29.46 -1.45 -10.84
C GLY A 18 -28.61 -0.27 -10.37
N ALA A 19 -28.85 0.85 -11.06
CA ALA A 19 -28.72 2.19 -10.49
C ALA A 19 -30.02 2.59 -9.75
N ASP A 20 -31.15 2.01 -10.13
CA ASP A 20 -32.52 2.30 -9.68
C ASP A 20 -32.64 2.29 -8.14
N ASP A 21 -32.02 1.32 -7.45
CA ASP A 21 -32.00 1.26 -5.97
C ASP A 21 -31.18 2.39 -5.34
N VAL A 22 -30.10 2.82 -6.01
CA VAL A 22 -29.27 3.95 -5.58
C VAL A 22 -30.06 5.23 -5.73
N ASP A 23 -30.75 5.42 -6.86
CA ASP A 23 -31.60 6.58 -7.11
C ASP A 23 -32.84 6.60 -6.22
N ALA A 24 -33.39 5.45 -5.82
CA ALA A 24 -34.45 5.37 -4.82
C ALA A 24 -33.96 5.82 -3.43
N ALA A 25 -32.83 5.29 -2.96
CA ALA A 25 -32.25 5.69 -1.68
C ALA A 25 -31.76 7.15 -1.69
N ALA A 26 -31.20 7.63 -2.79
CA ALA A 26 -30.82 9.02 -2.99
C ALA A 26 -32.05 9.95 -3.02
N SER A 27 -33.16 9.52 -3.61
CA SER A 27 -34.43 10.27 -3.59
C SER A 27 -34.95 10.46 -2.16
N VAL A 28 -34.93 9.39 -1.35
CA VAL A 28 -35.33 9.45 0.07
C VAL A 28 -34.42 10.40 0.85
N LEU A 29 -33.10 10.30 0.68
CA LEU A 29 -32.14 11.18 1.39
C LEU A 29 -32.23 12.64 0.91
N ALA A 30 -32.44 12.89 -0.37
CA ALA A 30 -32.51 14.25 -0.92
C ALA A 30 -33.78 15.00 -0.49
N ALA A 31 -34.87 14.27 -0.21
CA ALA A 31 -36.15 14.78 0.27
C ALA A 31 -36.22 14.94 1.81
N ASP A 32 -35.30 14.36 2.58
CA ASP A 32 -35.31 14.49 4.04
C ASP A 32 -34.90 15.92 4.48
N GLY A 33 -35.67 16.49 5.41
CA GLY A 33 -35.40 17.81 5.99
C GLY A 33 -34.17 17.82 6.92
N ASP A 34 -33.81 16.67 7.50
CA ASP A 34 -32.62 16.48 8.35
C ASP A 34 -31.54 15.63 7.64
N ARG A 35 -31.52 15.66 6.29
CA ARG A 35 -30.61 14.84 5.47
C ARG A 35 -29.13 14.91 5.86
N ASP A 36 -28.67 16.04 6.40
CA ASP A 36 -27.27 16.21 6.79
C ASP A 36 -26.92 15.39 8.04
N ALA A 37 -27.82 15.33 9.02
CA ALA A 37 -27.58 14.53 10.22
C ALA A 37 -27.93 13.05 9.99
N VAL A 38 -28.93 12.74 9.13
CA VAL A 38 -29.18 11.37 8.64
C VAL A 38 -27.96 10.84 7.86
N ALA A 39 -27.32 11.68 7.03
CA ALA A 39 -26.07 11.33 6.35
C ALA A 39 -24.90 11.19 7.35
N ALA A 40 -24.79 12.04 8.37
CA ALA A 40 -23.75 11.87 9.40
C ALA A 40 -23.87 10.51 10.11
N ARG A 41 -25.07 10.18 10.63
CA ARG A 41 -25.33 8.93 11.38
C ARG A 41 -25.15 7.68 10.53
N CYS A 42 -25.60 7.70 9.26
CA CYS A 42 -25.46 6.55 8.37
C CYS A 42 -23.99 6.34 7.93
N ALA A 43 -23.23 7.42 7.68
CA ALA A 43 -21.80 7.33 7.37
C ALA A 43 -20.99 6.81 8.56
N GLU A 44 -21.23 7.32 9.77
CA GLU A 44 -20.58 6.85 11.01
C GLU A 44 -20.79 5.34 11.20
N ARG A 45 -22.03 4.87 11.07
CA ARG A 45 -22.36 3.44 11.18
C ARG A 45 -21.62 2.60 10.14
N VAL A 46 -21.65 2.98 8.86
CA VAL A 46 -21.03 2.22 7.76
C VAL A 46 -19.51 2.24 7.83
N VAL A 47 -18.89 3.36 8.23
CA VAL A 47 -17.43 3.43 8.46
C VAL A 47 -17.04 2.56 9.66
N GLY A 48 -17.78 2.59 10.76
CA GLY A 48 -17.56 1.69 11.90
C GLY A 48 -17.74 0.20 11.54
N GLU A 49 -18.65 -0.13 10.62
CA GLU A 49 -18.78 -1.48 10.05
C GLU A 49 -17.57 -1.87 9.20
N CYS A 50 -16.95 -0.93 8.47
CA CYS A 50 -15.67 -1.16 7.78
C CYS A 50 -14.51 -1.38 8.75
N GLU A 51 -14.40 -0.58 9.81
CA GLU A 51 -13.33 -0.71 10.81
C GLU A 51 -13.42 -2.04 11.59
N ARG A 52 -14.63 -2.47 11.97
CA ARG A 52 -14.87 -3.81 12.54
C ARG A 52 -14.54 -4.95 11.57
N ARG A 53 -14.63 -4.71 10.26
CA ARG A 53 -14.15 -5.60 9.18
C ARG A 53 -12.66 -5.47 8.87
N GLY A 54 -11.91 -4.73 9.69
CA GLY A 54 -10.45 -4.61 9.61
C GLY A 54 -9.94 -3.52 8.66
N TRP A 55 -10.81 -2.74 8.01
CA TRP A 55 -10.42 -1.64 7.12
C TRP A 55 -9.93 -0.42 7.91
N ARG A 56 -9.01 0.36 7.34
CA ARG A 56 -8.56 1.65 7.90
C ARG A 56 -8.86 2.80 6.92
N PRO A 57 -8.96 4.06 7.35
CA PRO A 57 -9.30 5.19 6.48
C PRO A 57 -8.42 5.30 5.21
N ALA A 58 -7.13 4.99 5.31
CA ALA A 58 -6.21 4.96 4.16
C ALA A 58 -6.56 3.88 3.12
N ASP A 59 -7.09 2.74 3.55
CA ASP A 59 -7.54 1.66 2.66
C ASP A 59 -8.88 2.01 2.00
N LEU A 60 -9.80 2.62 2.77
CA LEU A 60 -11.07 3.13 2.24
C LEU A 60 -10.82 4.19 1.16
N ALA A 61 -9.95 5.17 1.41
CA ALA A 61 -9.55 6.17 0.42
C ALA A 61 -8.86 5.57 -0.82
N ARG A 62 -8.13 4.44 -0.66
CA ARG A 62 -7.55 3.70 -1.79
C ARG A 62 -8.62 3.00 -2.64
N ILE A 63 -9.61 2.38 -2.02
CA ILE A 63 -10.72 1.73 -2.73
C ILE A 63 -11.61 2.74 -3.47
N VAL A 64 -11.93 3.89 -2.87
CA VAL A 64 -12.69 4.96 -3.56
C VAL A 64 -11.93 5.47 -4.79
N ARG A 65 -10.61 5.59 -4.72
CA ARG A 65 -9.76 5.96 -5.88
C ARG A 65 -9.73 4.89 -6.98
N ARG A 66 -9.92 3.63 -6.61
CA ARG A 66 -9.80 2.45 -7.48
C ARG A 66 -11.08 2.18 -8.27
N GLU A 67 -12.24 2.31 -7.61
CA GLU A 67 -13.54 1.89 -8.16
C GLU A 67 -14.57 3.04 -8.30
N LEU A 68 -14.25 4.27 -7.87
CA LEU A 68 -15.11 5.47 -7.99
C LEU A 68 -14.35 6.71 -8.50
N GLY A 69 -15.08 7.80 -8.77
CA GLY A 69 -14.54 9.01 -9.38
C GLY A 69 -13.88 10.00 -8.40
N PRO A 70 -13.21 11.05 -8.92
CA PRO A 70 -12.63 12.12 -8.11
C PRO A 70 -13.64 12.86 -7.22
N LEU A 71 -14.92 12.87 -7.59
CA LEU A 71 -16.00 13.43 -6.79
C LEU A 71 -16.18 12.65 -5.47
N HIS A 72 -16.31 11.32 -5.57
CA HIS A 72 -16.43 10.43 -4.42
C HIS A 72 -15.17 10.47 -3.53
N GLN A 73 -13.99 10.68 -4.11
CA GLN A 73 -12.75 10.87 -3.34
C GLN A 73 -12.80 12.13 -2.46
N ARG A 74 -13.34 13.24 -2.97
CA ARG A 74 -13.55 14.48 -2.17
C ARG A 74 -14.64 14.29 -1.13
N LEU A 75 -15.74 13.61 -1.47
CA LEU A 75 -16.81 13.28 -0.52
C LEU A 75 -16.29 12.40 0.62
N ALA A 76 -15.51 11.37 0.31
CA ALA A 76 -14.90 10.47 1.28
C ALA A 76 -13.95 11.20 2.25
N ALA A 77 -13.20 12.19 1.77
CA ALA A 77 -12.35 13.03 2.61
C ALA A 77 -13.14 14.02 3.49
N GLY A 78 -14.36 14.39 3.08
CA GLY A 78 -15.28 15.25 3.83
C GLY A 78 -16.20 14.51 4.82
N LEU A 79 -16.24 13.18 4.82
CA LEU A 79 -17.11 12.42 5.72
C LEU A 79 -16.81 12.76 7.20
N GLY A 80 -17.87 13.05 7.95
CA GLY A 80 -17.78 13.45 9.37
C GLY A 80 -17.24 14.86 9.63
N THR A 81 -16.73 15.58 8.62
CA THR A 81 -16.19 16.95 8.77
C THR A 81 -16.97 18.01 7.99
N GLN A 82 -17.68 17.62 6.92
CA GLN A 82 -18.51 18.50 6.09
C GLN A 82 -19.93 17.92 5.96
N PRO A 83 -21.00 18.71 6.18
CA PRO A 83 -22.37 18.27 5.91
C PRO A 83 -22.60 18.07 4.41
N LEU A 84 -23.50 17.14 4.05
CA LEU A 84 -23.76 16.78 2.65
C LEU A 84 -24.28 17.96 1.82
N SER A 85 -25.08 18.85 2.42
CA SER A 85 -25.50 20.12 1.83
C SER A 85 -24.34 21.08 1.57
N GLY A 86 -23.34 21.11 2.46
CA GLY A 86 -22.11 21.88 2.32
C GLY A 86 -21.24 21.35 1.18
N PHE A 87 -21.12 20.02 1.05
CA PHE A 87 -20.46 19.36 -0.06
C PHE A 87 -21.17 19.65 -1.39
N ALA A 88 -22.49 19.47 -1.45
CA ALA A 88 -23.31 19.78 -2.62
C ALA A 88 -23.12 21.22 -3.10
N LYS A 89 -23.07 22.19 -2.17
CA LYS A 89 -22.81 23.60 -2.47
C LYS A 89 -21.40 23.85 -3.03
N ALA A 90 -20.38 23.19 -2.48
CA ALA A 90 -18.99 23.32 -2.93
C ALA A 90 -18.80 22.77 -4.35
N GLU A 91 -19.36 21.58 -4.62
CA GLU A 91 -19.29 20.87 -5.90
C GLU A 91 -20.34 21.34 -6.93
N ARG A 92 -21.21 22.29 -6.55
CA ARG A 92 -22.33 22.83 -7.36
C ARG A 92 -23.34 21.77 -7.82
N LEU A 93 -23.55 20.73 -7.01
CA LEU A 93 -24.49 19.64 -7.26
C LEU A 93 -25.91 20.00 -6.81
N THR A 94 -26.90 19.33 -7.42
CA THR A 94 -28.25 19.27 -6.86
C THR A 94 -28.26 18.42 -5.59
N GLY A 95 -29.27 18.61 -4.72
CA GLY A 95 -29.41 17.78 -3.52
C GLY A 95 -29.53 16.28 -3.84
N PHE A 96 -30.18 15.95 -4.96
CA PHE A 96 -30.27 14.58 -5.48
C PHE A 96 -28.90 14.06 -5.94
N ALA A 97 -28.16 14.76 -6.80
CA ALA A 97 -26.86 14.29 -7.30
C ALA A 97 -25.82 14.12 -6.18
N ALA A 98 -25.87 14.96 -5.14
CA ALA A 98 -25.05 14.77 -3.95
C ALA A 98 -25.47 13.53 -3.14
N ALA A 99 -26.78 13.28 -3.01
CA ALA A 99 -27.29 12.07 -2.37
C ALA A 99 -26.94 10.79 -3.16
N THR A 100 -27.00 10.80 -4.50
CA THR A 100 -26.57 9.68 -5.35
C THR A 100 -25.09 9.36 -5.10
N ALA A 101 -24.19 10.34 -5.22
CA ALA A 101 -22.76 10.13 -4.97
C ALA A 101 -22.44 9.65 -3.54
N TYR A 102 -23.24 10.08 -2.56
CA TYR A 102 -23.15 9.62 -1.16
C TYR A 102 -23.63 8.17 -1.00
N VAL A 103 -24.76 7.78 -1.61
CA VAL A 103 -25.26 6.41 -1.58
C VAL A 103 -24.32 5.47 -2.32
N GLU A 104 -23.75 5.86 -3.47
CA GLU A 104 -22.72 5.08 -4.19
C GLU A 104 -21.48 4.82 -3.33
N LEU A 105 -20.98 5.86 -2.65
CA LEU A 105 -19.83 5.77 -1.75
C LEU A 105 -20.10 4.81 -0.58
N LEU A 106 -21.24 4.93 0.08
CA LEU A 106 -21.60 4.02 1.17
C LEU A 106 -21.98 2.61 0.68
N ARG A 107 -22.53 2.45 -0.53
CA ARG A 107 -22.79 1.15 -1.17
C ARG A 107 -21.48 0.38 -1.38
N LEU A 108 -20.43 1.07 -1.82
CA LEU A 108 -19.08 0.50 -1.93
C LEU A 108 -18.54 0.06 -0.56
N TYR A 109 -18.60 0.93 0.46
CA TYR A 109 -18.15 0.62 1.82
C TYR A 109 -18.95 -0.53 2.48
N ALA A 110 -20.26 -0.56 2.32
CA ALA A 110 -21.12 -1.63 2.83
C ALA A 110 -20.75 -2.99 2.23
N ARG A 111 -20.30 -3.04 0.97
CA ARG A 111 -19.94 -4.28 0.25
C ARG A 111 -18.53 -4.81 0.51
N LEU A 112 -17.69 -4.09 1.27
CA LEU A 112 -16.30 -4.53 1.49
C LEU A 112 -16.21 -5.86 2.26
N PRO A 113 -15.39 -6.82 1.82
CA PRO A 113 -15.20 -8.07 2.55
C PRO A 113 -14.49 -7.83 3.88
N PRO A 114 -14.65 -8.71 4.89
CA PRO A 114 -13.75 -8.72 6.05
C PRO A 114 -12.32 -9.01 5.61
N ILE A 115 -11.35 -8.27 6.15
CA ILE A 115 -9.92 -8.45 5.90
C ILE A 115 -9.17 -8.56 7.23
N PRO A 116 -8.02 -9.27 7.29
CA PRO A 116 -7.25 -9.45 8.53
C PRO A 116 -6.94 -8.09 9.17
N ALA A 117 -7.51 -7.84 10.34
CA ALA A 117 -7.45 -6.55 11.01
C ALA A 117 -6.01 -6.30 11.49
N LEU A 118 -5.33 -5.36 10.85
CA LEU A 118 -3.99 -4.99 11.27
C LEU A 118 -4.09 -4.17 12.57
N GLY A 119 -3.22 -4.49 13.53
CA GLY A 119 -3.05 -3.70 14.74
C GLY A 119 -2.82 -2.23 14.42
N THR A 120 -3.22 -1.35 15.32
CA THR A 120 -2.98 0.09 15.15
C THR A 120 -1.48 0.32 14.96
N PRO A 121 -1.01 0.96 13.87
CA PRO A 121 0.41 1.22 13.70
C PRO A 121 0.89 2.05 14.90
N GLY A 122 1.98 1.61 15.54
CA GLY A 122 2.48 2.15 16.81
C GLY A 122 2.43 3.67 16.84
N GLY A 123 1.52 4.21 17.67
CA GLY A 123 0.92 5.51 17.44
C GLY A 123 1.92 6.66 17.41
N GLY A 124 2.24 7.15 16.21
CA GLY A 124 3.06 8.35 16.05
C GLY A 124 4.48 8.23 16.58
N ALA A 125 5.11 7.05 16.50
CA ALA A 125 6.56 6.93 16.65
C ALA A 125 7.25 7.92 15.67
N ALA A 126 7.78 9.02 16.21
CA ALA A 126 8.26 10.13 15.40
C ALA A 126 9.34 9.63 14.44
N PRO A 127 9.25 9.94 13.12
CA PRO A 127 10.04 9.27 12.10
C PRO A 127 11.53 9.37 12.44
N HIS A 128 12.15 8.21 12.72
CA HIS A 128 13.51 8.14 13.24
C HIS A 128 14.43 9.02 12.40
N LYS A 129 15.36 9.74 13.06
CA LYS A 129 16.28 10.67 12.39
C LYS A 129 17.00 10.02 11.19
N MET A 130 17.23 8.70 11.26
CA MET A 130 17.74 7.89 10.15
C MET A 130 16.76 7.81 8.96
N LEU A 131 15.48 7.45 9.17
CA LEU A 131 14.46 7.39 8.12
C LEU A 131 14.24 8.76 7.45
N THR A 132 14.26 9.86 8.21
CA THR A 132 14.20 11.21 7.65
C THR A 132 15.43 11.52 6.78
N ARG A 133 16.63 11.09 7.19
CA ARG A 133 17.86 11.21 6.38
C ARG A 133 17.80 10.35 5.11
N ILE A 134 17.29 9.12 5.21
CA ILE A 134 17.09 8.19 4.09
C ILE A 134 16.11 8.79 3.06
N ARG A 135 14.96 9.31 3.53
CA ARG A 135 13.99 10.03 2.68
C ARG A 135 14.63 11.23 1.96
N ALA A 136 15.47 12.00 2.66
CA ALA A 136 16.18 13.13 2.05
C ALA A 136 17.23 12.70 1.01
N LEU A 137 17.92 11.58 1.21
CA LEU A 137 18.86 11.02 0.24
C LEU A 137 18.15 10.55 -1.03
N LEU A 138 17.06 9.79 -0.89
CA LEU A 138 16.24 9.33 -2.03
C LEU A 138 15.61 10.51 -2.78
N ALA A 139 15.01 11.47 -2.07
CA ALA A 139 14.46 12.68 -2.68
C ALA A 139 15.53 13.49 -3.44
N LYS A 140 16.76 13.57 -2.92
CA LYS A 140 17.87 14.21 -3.64
C LYS A 140 18.27 13.40 -4.87
N ALA A 141 18.41 12.07 -4.77
CA ALA A 141 18.75 11.19 -5.88
C ALA A 141 17.73 11.27 -7.04
N GLU A 142 16.44 11.45 -6.72
CA GLU A 142 15.38 11.64 -7.71
C GLU A 142 15.31 13.05 -8.30
N SER A 143 16.03 14.02 -7.73
CA SER A 143 16.04 15.43 -8.15
C SER A 143 17.27 15.83 -8.98
N THR A 144 18.35 15.05 -8.95
CA THR A 144 19.59 15.38 -9.67
C THR A 144 19.56 14.91 -11.12
N GLY A 145 20.19 15.68 -12.00
CA GLY A 145 20.38 15.34 -13.41
C GLY A 145 21.62 14.48 -13.69
N TYR A 146 22.44 14.19 -12.66
CA TYR A 146 23.69 13.45 -12.78
C TYR A 146 23.48 11.97 -12.35
N PRO A 147 23.59 10.98 -13.27
CA PRO A 147 23.35 9.58 -12.94
C PRO A 147 24.21 9.07 -11.78
N ASP A 148 25.52 9.34 -11.83
CA ASP A 148 26.52 8.92 -10.85
C ASP A 148 26.22 9.47 -9.44
N GLU A 149 25.66 10.68 -9.35
CA GLU A 149 25.23 11.27 -8.08
C GLU A 149 23.94 10.59 -7.56
N ALA A 150 23.00 10.32 -8.45
CA ALA A 150 21.75 9.63 -8.11
C ALA A 150 22.01 8.17 -7.63
N GLU A 151 22.95 7.48 -8.27
CA GLU A 151 23.45 6.16 -7.85
C GLU A 151 24.06 6.24 -6.45
N ALA A 152 25.08 7.08 -6.24
CA ALA A 152 25.79 7.19 -4.97
C ALA A 152 24.88 7.63 -3.79
N LEU A 153 23.93 8.54 -4.04
CA LEU A 153 22.95 8.96 -3.02
C LEU A 153 22.00 7.83 -2.64
N SER A 154 21.55 7.03 -3.62
CA SER A 154 20.62 5.91 -3.37
C SER A 154 21.33 4.71 -2.76
N ALA A 155 22.56 4.41 -3.19
CA ALA A 155 23.44 3.44 -2.55
C ALA A 155 23.64 3.77 -1.06
N LYS A 156 23.87 5.06 -0.74
CA LYS A 156 23.99 5.47 0.66
C LYS A 156 22.66 5.42 1.43
N ALA A 157 21.51 5.56 0.75
CA ALA A 157 20.21 5.32 1.36
C ALA A 157 20.01 3.83 1.69
N GLN A 158 20.34 2.90 0.78
CA GLN A 158 20.25 1.45 1.05
C GLN A 158 21.10 1.02 2.25
N HIS A 159 22.38 1.40 2.25
CA HIS A 159 23.29 1.02 3.33
C HIS A 159 22.86 1.58 4.69
N LEU A 160 22.26 2.79 4.73
CA LEU A 160 21.67 3.33 5.97
C LEU A 160 20.37 2.61 6.39
N MET A 161 19.58 2.07 5.46
CA MET A 161 18.44 1.19 5.76
C MET A 161 18.91 -0.17 6.31
N ALA A 162 19.81 -0.84 5.59
CA ALA A 162 20.32 -2.16 5.92
C ALA A 162 20.95 -2.18 7.32
N ARG A 163 21.84 -1.22 7.60
CA ARG A 163 22.45 -1.05 8.92
C ARG A 163 21.42 -0.73 10.00
N HIS A 164 20.43 0.14 9.74
CA HIS A 164 19.39 0.44 10.73
C HIS A 164 18.53 -0.80 11.07
N SER A 165 18.26 -1.66 10.08
CA SER A 165 17.58 -2.94 10.28
C SER A 165 18.42 -3.92 11.13
N ILE A 166 19.74 -3.99 10.89
CA ILE A 166 20.71 -4.79 11.67
C ILE A 166 20.86 -4.26 13.11
N ASP A 167 21.11 -2.95 13.29
CA ASP A 167 21.17 -2.29 14.59
C ASP A 167 19.90 -2.60 15.41
N ALA A 168 18.72 -2.52 14.80
CA ALA A 168 17.44 -2.83 15.44
C ALA A 168 17.26 -4.34 15.75
N ALA A 169 17.86 -5.25 14.98
CA ALA A 169 17.82 -6.69 15.25
C ALA A 169 18.70 -7.05 16.45
N LEU A 170 19.90 -6.48 16.53
CA LEU A 170 20.83 -6.68 17.65
C LEU A 170 20.28 -6.06 18.94
N LEU A 171 19.65 -4.88 18.87
CA LEU A 171 18.99 -4.26 20.03
C LEU A 171 17.83 -5.12 20.57
N ALA A 172 16.91 -5.57 19.72
CA ALA A 172 15.78 -6.42 20.15
C ALA A 172 16.26 -7.72 20.80
N ALA A 173 17.27 -8.39 20.19
CA ALA A 173 17.87 -9.59 20.77
C ALA A 173 18.58 -9.31 22.12
N SER A 174 19.23 -8.16 22.27
CA SER A 174 19.91 -7.76 23.51
C SER A 174 18.95 -7.45 24.66
N HIS A 175 17.72 -7.05 24.37
CA HIS A 175 16.68 -6.83 25.37
C HIS A 175 15.97 -8.12 25.83
N GLY A 176 16.31 -9.29 25.26
CA GLY A 176 15.74 -10.57 25.66
C GLY A 176 14.24 -10.67 25.35
N ASP A 177 13.82 -10.05 24.25
CA ASP A 177 12.42 -9.76 23.93
C ASP A 177 11.63 -11.02 23.49
N HIS A 178 11.36 -11.88 24.47
CA HIS A 178 10.36 -12.95 24.40
C HIS A 178 8.95 -12.36 24.52
N GLY A 179 8.63 -11.40 23.63
CA GLY A 179 7.43 -10.59 23.70
C GLY A 179 6.14 -11.40 23.77
N ASP A 180 5.32 -11.12 24.79
CA ASP A 180 3.93 -11.57 24.84
C ASP A 180 3.16 -11.00 23.62
N PRO A 181 2.24 -11.74 22.96
CA PRO A 181 1.68 -11.33 21.67
C PRO A 181 0.92 -10.00 21.62
N GLY A 182 0.72 -9.33 22.76
CA GLY A 182 0.16 -7.97 22.85
C GLY A 182 1.18 -6.82 22.82
N ASP A 183 2.44 -7.02 23.21
CA ASP A 183 3.34 -5.91 23.62
C ASP A 183 4.17 -5.27 22.49
N GLY A 184 3.62 -5.25 21.28
CA GLY A 184 4.10 -4.42 20.15
C GLY A 184 5.47 -4.74 19.52
N SER A 185 6.31 -5.56 20.15
CA SER A 185 7.68 -5.87 19.67
C SER A 185 7.74 -6.97 18.59
N GLY A 186 6.72 -7.82 18.53
CA GLY A 186 6.57 -8.84 17.48
C GLY A 186 6.41 -8.25 16.07
N ALA A 187 6.68 -9.06 15.05
CA ALA A 187 6.51 -8.66 13.65
C ALA A 187 5.07 -8.14 13.39
N GLY A 188 4.97 -6.88 12.97
CA GLY A 188 3.73 -6.20 12.59
C GLY A 188 3.42 -6.35 11.11
N ALA A 189 2.48 -5.54 10.61
CA ALA A 189 2.12 -5.54 9.19
C ALA A 189 1.62 -4.17 8.70
N ARG A 190 1.71 -3.93 7.38
CA ARG A 190 1.28 -2.70 6.70
C ARG A 190 0.64 -3.02 5.33
N ARG A 191 -0.42 -2.31 4.96
CA ARG A 191 -1.07 -2.41 3.62
C ARG A 191 -0.50 -1.36 2.68
N ILE A 192 0.26 -1.80 1.68
CA ILE A 192 0.87 -0.96 0.65
C ILE A 192 0.06 -1.08 -0.63
N GLY A 193 -0.28 0.06 -1.24
CA GLY A 193 -1.14 0.13 -2.42
C GLY A 193 -0.47 -0.42 -3.68
N VAL A 194 -1.24 -1.15 -4.49
CA VAL A 194 -0.80 -1.70 -5.78
C VAL A 194 -1.77 -1.20 -6.86
N GLU A 195 -1.48 -0.01 -7.40
CA GLU A 195 -2.41 0.72 -8.25
C GLU A 195 -2.41 0.21 -9.71
N ARG A 196 -3.58 0.26 -10.38
CA ARG A 196 -3.74 0.02 -11.82
C ARG A 196 -2.88 1.02 -12.64
N PRO A 197 -2.43 0.70 -13.87
CA PRO A 197 -2.41 -0.63 -14.51
C PRO A 197 -1.24 -1.49 -14.02
N TYR A 198 -1.15 -2.73 -14.55
CA TYR A 198 -0.07 -3.70 -14.30
C TYR A 198 0.12 -4.12 -12.83
N GLU A 199 -0.99 -4.24 -12.10
CA GLU A 199 -1.02 -4.53 -10.66
C GLU A 199 -0.15 -5.74 -10.27
N GLY A 200 -0.22 -6.85 -11.00
CA GLY A 200 0.58 -8.04 -10.70
C GLY A 200 2.10 -7.79 -10.79
N ALA A 201 2.56 -7.05 -11.80
CA ALA A 201 3.99 -6.74 -11.96
C ALA A 201 4.48 -5.77 -10.88
N LYS A 202 3.63 -4.81 -10.48
CA LYS A 202 3.88 -3.93 -9.32
C LYS A 202 3.89 -4.71 -8.00
N ALA A 203 3.02 -5.70 -7.83
CA ALA A 203 3.05 -6.60 -6.67
C ALA A 203 4.31 -7.48 -6.64
N LEU A 204 4.80 -7.94 -7.80
CA LEU A 204 6.06 -8.70 -7.91
C LEU A 204 7.28 -7.86 -7.51
N LEU A 205 7.28 -6.55 -7.83
CA LEU A 205 8.29 -5.60 -7.37
C LEU A 205 8.21 -5.37 -5.85
N LEU A 206 7.00 -5.20 -5.30
CA LEU A 206 6.80 -5.05 -3.86
C LEU A 206 7.24 -6.31 -3.08
N ASP A 207 6.95 -7.50 -3.59
CA ASP A 207 7.41 -8.76 -3.01
C ASP A 207 8.94 -8.92 -3.08
N ALA A 208 9.58 -8.47 -4.17
CA ALA A 208 11.04 -8.45 -4.29
C ALA A 208 11.70 -7.50 -3.28
N VAL A 209 11.12 -6.32 -3.06
CA VAL A 209 11.58 -5.35 -2.06
C VAL A 209 11.32 -5.87 -0.64
N ALA A 210 10.18 -6.53 -0.39
CA ALA A 210 9.85 -7.11 0.90
C ALA A 210 10.81 -8.24 1.29
N GLU A 211 11.06 -9.20 0.39
CA GLU A 211 11.97 -10.33 0.63
C GLU A 211 13.38 -9.87 1.01
N ALA A 212 13.96 -8.92 0.27
CA ALA A 212 15.28 -8.37 0.57
C ALA A 212 15.33 -7.60 1.91
N ASN A 213 14.21 -7.00 2.33
CA ASN A 213 14.09 -6.35 3.64
C ASN A 213 13.56 -7.31 4.72
N ARG A 214 13.73 -8.63 4.55
CA ARG A 214 13.38 -9.67 5.54
C ARG A 214 11.90 -9.62 5.97
N CYS A 215 11.03 -9.17 5.07
CA CYS A 215 9.58 -9.08 5.21
C CYS A 215 8.86 -10.10 4.31
N ARG A 216 7.60 -10.41 4.62
CA ARG A 216 6.73 -11.29 3.80
C ARG A 216 5.59 -10.50 3.17
N SER A 217 5.42 -10.58 1.85
CA SER A 217 4.33 -9.89 1.13
C SER A 217 3.20 -10.87 0.77
N VAL A 218 1.95 -10.44 0.95
CA VAL A 218 0.75 -11.16 0.51
C VAL A 218 -0.12 -10.21 -0.32
N TRP A 219 -0.26 -10.47 -1.63
CA TRP A 219 -1.00 -9.62 -2.56
C TRP A 219 -2.49 -9.96 -2.61
N SER A 220 -3.35 -8.98 -2.33
CA SER A 220 -4.80 -9.06 -2.46
C SER A 220 -5.22 -8.37 -3.77
N SER A 221 -5.13 -9.12 -4.88
CA SER A 221 -5.35 -8.63 -6.24
C SER A 221 -6.70 -7.93 -6.45
N GLU A 222 -7.78 -8.49 -5.91
CA GLU A 222 -9.12 -7.93 -5.96
C GLU A 222 -9.17 -6.52 -5.34
N LEU A 223 -8.48 -6.35 -4.19
CA LEU A 223 -8.53 -5.15 -3.35
C LEU A 223 -7.46 -4.09 -3.70
N GLY A 224 -6.52 -4.39 -4.61
CA GLY A 224 -5.52 -3.42 -5.07
C GLY A 224 -4.46 -3.04 -4.03
N PHE A 225 -4.09 -3.95 -3.13
CA PHE A 225 -2.99 -3.76 -2.19
C PHE A 225 -2.28 -5.08 -1.88
N SER A 226 -1.06 -4.99 -1.35
CA SER A 226 -0.41 -6.11 -0.65
C SER A 226 -0.29 -5.79 0.83
N THR A 227 -0.47 -6.81 1.67
CA THR A 227 -0.11 -6.73 3.08
C THR A 227 1.32 -7.23 3.23
N VAL A 228 2.21 -6.35 3.70
CA VAL A 228 3.59 -6.71 4.04
C VAL A 228 3.67 -6.93 5.54
N VAL A 229 4.21 -8.07 5.96
CA VAL A 229 4.47 -8.47 7.35
C VAL A 229 5.97 -8.33 7.62
N GLY A 230 6.34 -7.70 8.74
CA GLY A 230 7.72 -7.27 8.99
C GLY A 230 7.87 -6.51 10.30
N HIS A 231 9.10 -6.21 10.70
CA HIS A 231 9.35 -5.33 11.86
C HIS A 231 9.28 -3.86 11.42
N ALA A 232 8.99 -2.95 12.34
CA ALA A 232 8.77 -1.53 12.03
C ALA A 232 9.83 -0.87 11.10
N PRO A 233 11.16 -0.98 11.33
CA PRO A 233 12.15 -0.36 10.44
C PRO A 233 12.20 -1.01 9.06
N ASP A 234 11.91 -2.32 8.98
CA ASP A 234 11.90 -3.08 7.73
C ASP A 234 10.67 -2.67 6.88
N LEU A 235 9.50 -2.52 7.50
CA LEU A 235 8.28 -2.03 6.85
C LEU A 235 8.42 -0.59 6.33
N ASP A 236 9.11 0.28 7.09
CA ASP A 236 9.42 1.65 6.65
C ASP A 236 10.41 1.69 5.49
N ALA A 237 11.38 0.77 5.44
CA ALA A 237 12.28 0.61 4.30
C ALA A 237 11.51 0.13 3.05
N VAL A 238 10.70 -0.93 3.19
CA VAL A 238 9.93 -1.51 2.06
C VAL A 238 9.03 -0.47 1.39
N GLU A 239 8.29 0.31 2.17
CA GLU A 239 7.39 1.34 1.60
C GLU A 239 8.16 2.41 0.81
N LEU A 240 9.28 2.90 1.35
CA LEU A 240 10.11 3.92 0.70
C LEU A 240 10.80 3.41 -0.57
N LEU A 241 11.38 2.20 -0.51
CA LEU A 241 12.05 1.59 -1.66
C LEU A 241 11.06 1.26 -2.77
N TYR A 242 9.91 0.70 -2.43
CA TYR A 242 8.88 0.39 -3.41
C TYR A 242 8.37 1.65 -4.13
N THR A 243 8.09 2.73 -3.39
CA THR A 243 7.70 4.00 -4.03
C THR A 243 8.79 4.54 -4.95
N SER A 244 10.05 4.65 -4.51
CA SER A 244 11.12 5.18 -5.36
C SER A 244 11.34 4.30 -6.61
N LEU A 245 11.34 2.97 -6.47
CA LEU A 245 11.52 2.04 -7.58
C LEU A 245 10.36 2.04 -8.57
N LEU A 246 9.11 2.27 -8.12
CA LEU A 246 7.99 2.51 -9.04
C LEU A 246 8.22 3.78 -9.89
N VAL A 247 8.68 4.88 -9.31
CA VAL A 247 8.93 6.12 -10.05
C VAL A 247 10.15 5.98 -10.97
N GLN A 248 11.20 5.25 -10.55
CA GLN A 248 12.34 4.91 -11.42
C GLN A 248 11.90 4.03 -12.61
N ALA A 249 11.07 3.01 -12.38
CA ALA A 249 10.52 2.15 -13.43
C ALA A 249 9.66 2.94 -14.43
N ASP A 250 8.81 3.85 -13.95
CA ASP A 250 7.97 4.69 -14.81
C ASP A 250 8.80 5.66 -15.66
N ARG A 251 9.76 6.37 -15.06
CA ARG A 251 10.73 7.23 -15.78
C ARG A 251 11.46 6.45 -16.86
N ALA A 252 11.94 5.23 -16.56
CA ALA A 252 12.66 4.39 -17.52
C ALA A 252 11.77 3.85 -18.64
N LEU A 253 10.50 3.54 -18.35
CA LEU A 253 9.51 3.07 -19.32
C LEU A 253 9.11 4.18 -20.31
N HIS A 254 8.91 5.40 -19.80
CA HIS A 254 8.49 6.58 -20.57
C HIS A 254 9.64 7.35 -21.23
N GLY A 255 10.90 7.15 -20.83
CA GLY A 255 12.08 7.77 -21.45
C GLY A 255 12.38 7.35 -22.90
N GLY A 256 11.61 6.43 -23.48
CA GLY A 256 11.74 6.00 -24.88
C GLY A 256 10.78 6.74 -25.83
N ARG A 257 11.29 7.20 -26.98
CA ARG A 257 10.56 8.03 -27.98
C ARG A 257 9.45 7.30 -28.77
N THR A 258 8.90 6.19 -28.29
CA THR A 258 7.90 5.38 -29.03
C THR A 258 6.77 4.90 -28.12
N SER A 259 5.54 4.89 -28.66
CA SER A 259 4.38 4.33 -27.97
C SER A 259 4.41 2.81 -28.07
N ARG A 260 5.01 2.17 -27.07
CA ARG A 260 5.14 0.71 -26.99
C ARG A 260 3.80 0.00 -26.77
N SER A 261 3.76 -1.32 -26.92
CA SER A 261 2.55 -2.15 -26.76
C SER A 261 2.11 -2.27 -25.29
N ARG A 262 0.95 -2.92 -25.04
CA ARG A 262 0.58 -3.34 -23.68
C ARG A 262 1.57 -4.38 -23.17
N ASP A 263 1.77 -5.44 -23.96
CA ASP A 263 2.54 -6.62 -23.60
C ASP A 263 4.02 -6.28 -23.39
N PHE A 264 4.56 -5.26 -24.08
CA PHE A 264 5.87 -4.65 -23.77
C PHE A 264 5.89 -4.11 -22.35
N ARG A 265 4.95 -3.22 -21.97
CA ARG A 265 4.96 -2.58 -20.64
C ARG A 265 4.77 -3.60 -19.52
N GLU A 266 3.92 -4.59 -19.76
CA GLU A 266 3.69 -5.69 -18.82
C GLU A 266 4.96 -6.56 -18.66
N SER A 267 5.62 -6.92 -19.76
CA SER A 267 6.88 -7.69 -19.76
C SER A 267 8.06 -6.91 -19.15
N PHE A 268 8.15 -5.59 -19.43
CA PHE A 268 9.12 -4.68 -18.85
C PHE A 268 9.02 -4.63 -17.33
N LEU A 269 7.81 -4.45 -16.78
CA LEU A 269 7.62 -4.35 -15.33
C LEU A 269 7.87 -5.71 -14.63
N ILE A 270 7.54 -6.84 -15.28
CA ILE A 270 7.88 -8.18 -14.78
C ILE A 270 9.41 -8.37 -14.75
N ALA A 271 10.09 -8.06 -15.84
CA ALA A 271 11.55 -8.21 -15.96
C ALA A 271 12.30 -7.28 -15.00
N TYR A 272 11.86 -6.02 -14.90
CA TYR A 272 12.38 -5.05 -13.93
C TYR A 272 12.25 -5.60 -12.50
N ALA A 273 11.05 -6.01 -12.07
CA ALA A 273 10.82 -6.60 -10.76
C ALA A 273 11.69 -7.85 -10.49
N SER A 274 11.83 -8.73 -11.49
CA SER A 274 12.68 -9.93 -11.41
C SER A 274 14.16 -9.58 -11.22
N ARG A 275 14.68 -8.60 -11.97
CA ARG A 275 16.08 -8.19 -11.90
C ARG A 275 16.42 -7.38 -10.65
N ILE A 276 15.49 -6.52 -10.19
CA ILE A 276 15.58 -5.83 -8.90
C ILE A 276 15.69 -6.83 -7.73
N ARG A 277 14.92 -7.93 -7.75
CA ARG A 277 15.00 -8.97 -6.70
C ARG A 277 16.42 -9.52 -6.54
N VAL A 278 17.05 -9.90 -7.65
CA VAL A 278 18.43 -10.43 -7.65
C VAL A 278 19.39 -9.38 -7.08
N ARG A 279 19.39 -8.15 -7.62
CA ARG A 279 20.29 -7.08 -7.15
C ARG A 279 20.11 -6.74 -5.66
N LEU A 280 18.88 -6.77 -5.14
CA LEU A 280 18.61 -6.53 -3.72
C LEU A 280 19.00 -7.70 -2.81
N ALA A 281 18.80 -8.94 -3.26
CA ALA A 281 19.25 -10.13 -2.52
C ALA A 281 20.78 -10.18 -2.42
N ASP A 282 21.48 -9.95 -3.54
CA ASP A 282 22.95 -9.87 -3.59
C ASP A 282 23.47 -8.78 -2.64
N ALA A 283 22.87 -7.59 -2.66
CA ALA A 283 23.25 -6.47 -1.79
C ALA A 283 23.02 -6.77 -0.30
N THR A 284 21.92 -7.45 0.04
CA THR A 284 21.59 -7.83 1.43
C THR A 284 22.59 -8.84 1.97
N ALA A 285 22.90 -9.89 1.19
CA ALA A 285 23.90 -10.89 1.55
C ALA A 285 25.31 -10.28 1.72
N GLN A 286 25.65 -9.24 0.96
CA GLN A 286 26.92 -8.51 1.11
C GLN A 286 27.01 -7.67 2.39
N GLU A 287 25.94 -6.97 2.80
CA GLU A 287 25.93 -6.25 4.10
C GLU A 287 25.97 -7.25 5.27
N GLU A 288 25.22 -8.37 5.21
CA GLU A 288 25.24 -9.42 6.25
C GLU A 288 26.62 -10.10 6.37
N ALA A 289 27.39 -10.21 5.28
CA ALA A 289 28.77 -10.69 5.31
C ALA A 289 29.77 -9.61 5.80
N ALA A 290 29.44 -8.32 5.68
CA ALA A 290 30.30 -7.20 6.05
C ALA A 290 30.21 -6.79 7.52
N GLU A 291 29.11 -7.07 8.22
CA GLU A 291 28.94 -6.84 9.66
C GLU A 291 28.89 -8.18 10.46
N PRO A 292 30.02 -8.92 10.61
CA PRO A 292 30.10 -10.19 11.33
C PRO A 292 30.01 -10.01 12.86
N ALA A 293 28.80 -9.71 13.35
CA ALA A 293 28.51 -9.54 14.77
C ALA A 293 28.07 -10.86 15.44
N PRO A 294 28.68 -11.28 16.58
CA PRO A 294 28.20 -12.41 17.37
C PRO A 294 26.72 -12.22 17.76
N GLY A 295 25.89 -13.23 17.48
CA GLY A 295 24.45 -13.18 17.76
C GLY A 295 23.57 -12.63 16.62
N LEU A 296 24.14 -12.05 15.55
CA LEU A 296 23.35 -11.53 14.44
C LEU A 296 22.50 -12.60 13.74
N LEU A 297 23.10 -13.73 13.35
CA LEU A 297 22.37 -14.80 12.66
C LEU A 297 21.20 -15.38 13.51
N PRO A 298 21.37 -15.67 14.81
CA PRO A 298 20.24 -15.98 15.70
C PRO A 298 19.16 -14.88 15.76
N ALA A 299 19.54 -13.60 15.83
CA ALA A 299 18.57 -12.49 15.87
C ALA A 299 17.75 -12.37 14.57
N LEU A 300 18.41 -12.51 13.42
CA LEU A 300 17.76 -12.51 12.11
C LEU A 300 16.86 -13.75 11.93
N ALA A 301 17.29 -14.93 12.37
CA ALA A 301 16.48 -16.14 12.34
C ALA A 301 15.23 -16.04 13.24
N SER A 302 15.36 -15.47 14.44
CA SER A 302 14.23 -15.20 15.34
C SER A 302 13.23 -14.24 14.70
N ARG A 303 13.71 -13.15 14.09
CA ARG A 303 12.87 -12.19 13.33
C ARG A 303 12.18 -12.85 12.14
N ALA A 304 12.86 -13.70 11.37
CA ALA A 304 12.25 -14.43 10.26
C ALA A 304 11.12 -15.36 10.72
N LEU A 305 11.31 -16.08 11.84
CA LEU A 305 10.25 -16.91 12.45
C LEU A 305 9.05 -16.08 12.92
N ALA A 306 9.28 -14.91 13.53
CA ALA A 306 8.21 -14.01 13.96
C ALA A 306 7.40 -13.46 12.77
N VAL A 307 8.07 -13.12 11.66
CA VAL A 307 7.42 -12.68 10.41
C VAL A 307 6.60 -13.81 9.78
N GLU A 308 7.17 -15.00 9.64
CA GLU A 308 6.47 -16.15 9.04
C GLU A 308 5.26 -16.57 9.91
N ASP A 309 5.40 -16.58 11.23
CA ASP A 309 4.26 -16.91 12.09
C ASP A 309 3.15 -15.85 12.00
N THR A 310 3.50 -14.55 12.06
CA THR A 310 2.49 -13.49 11.86
C THR A 310 1.84 -13.57 10.47
N ALA A 311 2.60 -13.90 9.42
CA ALA A 311 2.06 -14.09 8.08
C ALA A 311 1.05 -15.25 8.03
N ARG A 312 1.34 -16.40 8.64
CA ARG A 312 0.43 -17.55 8.72
C ARG A 312 -0.81 -17.27 9.60
N ARG A 313 -0.67 -16.52 10.70
CA ARG A 313 -1.80 -16.11 11.56
C ARG A 313 -2.75 -15.15 10.83
N LEU A 314 -2.23 -14.22 10.02
CA LEU A 314 -3.03 -13.28 9.23
C LEU A 314 -3.60 -13.90 7.95
N PHE A 315 -2.85 -14.80 7.31
CA PHE A 315 -3.18 -15.40 6.01
C PHE A 315 -2.98 -16.93 6.04
N PRO A 316 -3.89 -17.68 6.71
CA PRO A 316 -3.78 -19.14 6.83
C PRO A 316 -3.94 -19.88 5.49
N THR A 317 -4.47 -19.21 4.46
CA THR A 317 -4.62 -19.74 3.09
C THR A 317 -4.04 -18.75 2.08
N THR A 318 -2.93 -19.13 1.43
CA THR A 318 -2.29 -18.35 0.36
C THR A 318 -2.00 -19.23 -0.85
N THR A 319 -2.16 -18.70 -2.06
CA THR A 319 -1.77 -19.36 -3.31
C THR A 319 -0.60 -18.65 -3.99
N THR A 320 0.25 -19.40 -4.69
CA THR A 320 1.38 -18.83 -5.44
C THR A 320 0.98 -18.56 -6.89
N SER A 321 1.01 -17.29 -7.31
CA SER A 321 0.84 -16.92 -8.72
C SER A 321 2.20 -16.75 -9.40
N ARG A 322 2.25 -17.00 -10.72
CA ARG A 322 3.43 -16.75 -11.56
C ARG A 322 3.00 -15.97 -12.80
N LEU A 323 3.60 -14.80 -12.98
CA LEU A 323 3.41 -13.99 -14.18
C LEU A 323 4.24 -14.52 -15.35
N ARG A 324 3.82 -14.21 -16.57
CA ARG A 324 4.56 -14.54 -17.80
C ARG A 324 4.69 -13.27 -18.65
N ALA A 325 5.93 -12.88 -18.91
CA ALA A 325 6.23 -11.94 -19.98
C ALA A 325 5.86 -12.55 -21.35
N ARG A 326 5.59 -11.68 -22.32
CA ARG A 326 5.16 -12.03 -23.68
C ARG A 326 5.94 -11.28 -24.77
N ASP A 327 6.71 -10.27 -24.39
CA ASP A 327 7.41 -9.36 -25.27
C ASP A 327 8.90 -9.33 -24.86
N ALA A 328 9.78 -9.75 -25.78
CA ALA A 328 11.21 -9.91 -25.52
C ALA A 328 11.98 -8.58 -25.50
N GLU A 329 11.55 -7.59 -26.31
CA GLU A 329 12.10 -6.23 -26.24
C GLU A 329 11.73 -5.61 -24.89
N GLY A 330 10.48 -5.80 -24.46
CA GLY A 330 9.99 -5.42 -23.13
C GLY A 330 10.83 -6.00 -22.00
N TRP A 331 11.10 -7.30 -22.06
CA TRP A 331 11.96 -7.99 -21.08
C TRP A 331 13.37 -7.38 -21.00
N GLN A 332 14.07 -7.30 -22.14
CA GLN A 332 15.44 -6.78 -22.22
C GLN A 332 15.54 -5.32 -21.76
N HIS A 333 14.55 -4.49 -22.10
CA HIS A 333 14.47 -3.12 -21.60
C HIS A 333 14.20 -3.05 -20.09
N GLY A 334 13.40 -3.97 -19.55
CA GLY A 334 13.10 -4.06 -18.12
C GLY A 334 14.32 -4.45 -17.29
N GLU A 335 15.06 -5.48 -17.71
CA GLU A 335 16.35 -5.85 -17.10
C GLU A 335 17.34 -4.68 -17.17
N SER A 336 17.55 -4.11 -18.37
CA SER A 336 18.45 -2.98 -18.58
C SER A 336 18.08 -1.74 -17.76
N ALA A 337 16.79 -1.52 -17.49
CA ALA A 337 16.31 -0.46 -16.61
C ALA A 337 16.50 -0.77 -15.13
N ALA A 338 16.41 -2.04 -14.72
CA ALA A 338 16.68 -2.49 -13.36
C ALA A 338 18.18 -2.55 -13.04
N ASP A 339 19.04 -2.77 -14.03
CA ASP A 339 20.51 -2.63 -13.88
C ASP A 339 20.92 -1.17 -13.68
N ARG A 340 20.29 -0.23 -14.40
CA ARG A 340 20.45 1.22 -14.20
C ARG A 340 19.56 1.80 -13.09
N ALA A 341 18.85 0.97 -12.32
CA ALA A 341 18.11 1.45 -11.16
C ALA A 341 19.10 1.78 -10.03
N ASN A 342 18.84 2.86 -9.30
CA ASN A 342 19.75 3.36 -8.29
C ASN A 342 19.58 2.55 -6.98
N LEU A 343 20.16 1.35 -6.98
CA LEU A 343 20.24 0.45 -5.82
C LEU A 343 21.60 0.53 -5.14
N ARG A 344 22.65 0.48 -5.94
CA ARG A 344 24.08 0.43 -5.62
C ARG A 344 24.83 0.65 -6.96
N ASP A 345 26.09 1.03 -6.99
CA ASP A 345 27.16 0.75 -6.00
C ASP A 345 28.12 1.97 -5.84
N SER A 346 29.45 1.95 -5.61
CA SER A 346 30.43 0.92 -5.23
C SER A 346 31.58 1.51 -4.38
N ARG A 347 32.13 0.70 -3.48
CA ARG A 347 33.58 0.59 -3.14
C ARG A 347 33.84 -0.52 -2.13
#